data_AF-A0AAD9MVV5-F1
#
_entry.id   AF-A0AAD9MVV5-F1
#
_cell.length_a   1.000
_cell.length_b   1.000
_cell.length_c   1.000
_cell.angle_alpha   90.00
_cell.angle_beta   90.00
_cell.angle_gamma   90.00
#
_symmetry.space_group_name_H-M   'P 1'
#
loop_
_entity.id
_entity.type
_entity.pdbx_description
1 polymer ?
#
loop_
_entity_poly.entity_id
_entity_poly.type
_entity_poly.pdbx_seq_one_letter_code
_entity_poly.pdbx_strand_id
1 'polypeptide(L)'
;MPVSSQKHVVVVGGGLVGTLNACFLAKRGYHVDLFEMREDIRKQTAVKGKNINLALSIRGREALKAVGLEDCVVTNGTPMYGRMVHDLHGNKKPIYYGRKDQASY
;
A
#
# COMPACT_ATOMS: atom_id res chain seq x y z
N MET A 1 -17.40 21.48 -29.00
CA MET A 1 -16.80 21.15 -27.68
C MET A 1 -15.31 20.98 -27.89
N PRO A 2 -14.41 21.74 -27.24
CA PRO A 2 -12.99 21.53 -27.44
C PRO A 2 -12.62 20.16 -26.85
N VAL A 3 -12.00 19.30 -27.67
CA VAL A 3 -11.40 18.05 -27.22
C VAL A 3 -10.21 18.45 -26.35
N SER A 4 -10.38 18.46 -25.03
CA SER A 4 -9.25 18.60 -24.11
C SER A 4 -8.28 17.47 -24.40
N SER A 5 -7.13 17.77 -24.98
CA SER A 5 -6.09 16.78 -25.24
C SER A 5 -5.75 16.06 -23.94
N GLN A 6 -5.66 14.73 -24.02
CA GLN A 6 -5.32 13.91 -22.87
C GLN A 6 -3.93 14.31 -22.37
N LYS A 7 -3.83 14.77 -21.12
CA LYS A 7 -2.53 15.15 -20.55
C LYS A 7 -1.71 13.89 -20.31
N HIS A 8 -0.44 13.95 -20.70
CA HIS A 8 0.54 12.88 -20.53
C HIS A 8 1.41 13.14 -19.31
N VAL A 9 1.64 12.11 -18.49
CA VAL A 9 2.47 12.16 -17.29
C VAL A 9 3.36 10.93 -17.24
N VAL A 10 4.62 11.14 -16.82
CA VAL A 10 5.58 10.07 -16.57
C VAL A 10 5.77 9.89 -15.06
N VAL A 11 5.69 8.65 -14.58
CA VAL A 11 5.99 8.26 -13.20
C VAL A 11 7.28 7.46 -13.20
N VAL A 12 8.30 7.97 -12.50
CA VAL A 12 9.59 7.28 -12.34
C VAL A 12 9.60 6.56 -10.99
N GLY A 13 9.64 5.23 -11.02
CA GLY A 13 9.63 4.32 -9.87
C GLY A 13 8.32 3.55 -9.71
N GLY A 14 8.38 2.22 -9.85
CA GLY A 14 7.27 1.28 -9.68
C GLY A 14 7.15 0.71 -8.26
N GLY A 15 7.53 1.51 -7.26
CA GLY A 15 7.32 1.17 -5.84
C GLY A 15 5.89 1.45 -5.37
N LEU A 16 5.63 1.21 -4.07
CA LEU A 16 4.29 1.36 -3.46
C LEU A 16 3.61 2.70 -3.77
N VAL A 17 4.36 3.80 -3.67
CA VAL A 17 3.83 5.16 -3.91
C VAL A 17 3.65 5.44 -5.41
N GLY A 18 4.62 5.07 -6.23
CA GLY A 18 4.60 5.36 -7.67
C GLY A 18 3.48 4.62 -8.38
N THR A 19 3.27 3.34 -8.09
CA THR A 19 2.17 2.56 -8.66
C THR A 19 0.81 3.08 -8.22
N LEU A 20 0.64 3.40 -6.93
CA LEU A 20 -0.61 3.98 -6.43
C LEU A 20 -0.90 5.33 -7.09
N ASN A 21 0.11 6.19 -7.22
CA ASN A 21 -0.03 7.48 -7.89
C ASN A 21 -0.38 7.34 -9.38
N ALA A 22 0.23 6.35 -10.08
CA ALA A 22 -0.12 6.03 -11.45
C ALA A 22 -1.61 5.62 -11.58
N CYS A 23 -2.12 4.79 -10.67
CA CYS A 23 -3.56 4.46 -10.63
C CYS A 23 -4.43 5.70 -10.43
N PHE A 24 -4.03 6.61 -9.54
CA PHE A 24 -4.74 7.87 -9.29
C PHE A 24 -4.76 8.81 -10.50
N LEU A 25 -3.66 8.90 -11.25
CA LEU A 25 -3.56 9.73 -12.45
C LEU A 25 -4.35 9.12 -13.61
N ALA A 26 -4.22 7.80 -13.83
CA ALA A 26 -5.00 7.09 -14.84
C ALA A 26 -6.51 7.21 -14.58
N LYS A 27 -6.96 7.09 -13.32
CA LYS A 27 -8.37 7.28 -12.93
C LYS A 27 -8.89 8.69 -13.20
N ARG A 28 -8.02 9.70 -13.26
CA ARG A 28 -8.34 11.09 -13.64
C ARG A 28 -8.27 11.34 -15.15
N GLY A 29 -8.05 10.29 -15.95
CA GLY A 29 -8.02 10.36 -17.41
C GLY A 29 -6.66 10.75 -18.01
N TYR A 30 -5.58 10.76 -17.23
CA TYR A 30 -4.24 11.01 -17.78
C TYR A 30 -3.73 9.78 -18.56
N HIS A 31 -2.93 10.02 -19.61
CA HIS A 31 -2.06 8.99 -20.15
C HIS A 31 -0.84 8.89 -19.25
N VAL A 32 -0.55 7.71 -18.71
CA VAL A 32 0.49 7.52 -17.69
C VAL A 32 1.49 6.48 -18.18
N ASP A 33 2.75 6.89 -18.32
CA ASP A 33 3.87 5.96 -18.49
C ASP A 33 4.56 5.78 -17.14
N LEU A 34 4.77 4.53 -16.73
CA LEU A 34 5.48 4.19 -15.50
C LEU A 34 6.75 3.43 -15.84
N PHE A 35 7.88 3.95 -15.38
CA PHE A 35 9.19 3.33 -15.56
C PHE A 35 9.73 2.85 -14.21
N GLU A 36 10.14 1.59 -14.12
CA GLU A 36 10.80 1.00 -12.96
C GLU A 36 12.15 0.45 -13.39
N MET A 37 13.18 0.68 -12.57
CA MET A 37 14.54 0.24 -12.85
C MET A 37 14.69 -1.27 -12.70
N ARG A 38 13.94 -1.87 -11.76
CA ARG A 38 13.95 -3.30 -11.50
C ARG A 38 13.07 -4.05 -12.51
N GLU A 39 13.39 -5.32 -12.69
CA GLU A 39 12.54 -6.27 -13.39
C GLU A 39 11.15 -6.40 -12.74
N ASP A 40 10.18 -6.85 -13.54
CA ASP A 40 8.81 -7.08 -13.07
C ASP A 40 8.78 -8.18 -12.00
N ILE A 41 8.55 -7.77 -10.75
CA ILE A 41 8.55 -8.65 -9.58
C ILE A 41 7.52 -9.78 -9.66
N ARG A 42 6.47 -9.64 -10.49
CA ARG A 42 5.43 -10.67 -10.68
C ARG A 42 5.94 -11.89 -11.45
N LYS A 43 7.05 -11.73 -12.16
CA LYS A 43 7.70 -12.78 -12.97
C LYS A 43 8.93 -13.38 -12.28
N GLN A 44 9.28 -12.88 -11.10
CA GLN A 44 10.48 -13.31 -10.38
C GLN A 44 10.17 -14.41 -9.36
N THR A 45 11.09 -15.37 -9.21
CA THR A 45 11.00 -16.42 -8.18
C THR A 45 11.40 -15.92 -6.79
N ALA A 46 12.27 -14.91 -6.73
CA ALA A 46 12.69 -14.26 -5.50
C ALA A 46 12.80 -12.75 -5.73
N VAL A 47 12.19 -11.98 -4.84
CA VAL A 47 12.19 -10.51 -4.89
C VAL A 47 13.02 -9.99 -3.73
N LYS A 48 14.09 -9.24 -4.02
CA LYS A 48 14.90 -8.60 -3.00
C LYS A 48 14.28 -7.25 -2.60
N GLY A 49 13.42 -7.27 -1.58
CA GLY A 49 12.81 -6.07 -0.99
C GLY A 49 13.59 -5.54 0.22
N LYS A 50 13.25 -4.32 0.66
CA LYS A 50 13.79 -3.74 1.90
C LYS A 50 13.14 -4.35 3.15
N ASN A 51 11.83 -4.60 3.08
CA ASN A 51 11.03 -5.16 4.17
C ASN A 51 10.15 -6.28 3.62
N ILE A 52 9.91 -7.29 4.45
CA ILE A 52 9.02 -8.43 4.10
C ILE A 52 7.57 -8.07 4.41
N ASN A 53 7.33 -7.49 5.60
CA ASN A 53 6.01 -7.06 6.06
C ASN A 53 6.00 -5.55 6.33
N LEU A 54 4.84 -4.93 6.19
CA LEU A 54 4.61 -3.52 6.47
C LEU A 54 3.26 -3.36 7.18
N ALA A 55 3.24 -2.54 8.23
CA ALA A 55 1.98 -2.18 8.88
C ALA A 55 1.20 -1.17 8.02
N LEU A 56 -0.02 -1.51 7.64
CA LEU A 56 -0.97 -0.70 6.91
C LEU A 56 -1.96 -0.03 7.90
N SER A 57 -1.80 1.28 8.05
CA SER A 57 -2.72 2.11 8.85
C SER A 57 -3.91 2.62 8.04
N ILE A 58 -4.83 3.30 8.71
CA ILE A 58 -6.03 3.91 8.09
C ILE A 58 -5.70 4.81 6.90
N ARG A 59 -4.60 5.58 6.96
CA ARG A 59 -4.22 6.49 5.86
C ARG A 59 -3.89 5.73 4.57
N GLY A 60 -3.22 4.59 4.69
CA GLY A 60 -2.90 3.74 3.54
C GLY A 60 -4.15 3.06 3.00
N ARG A 61 -5.03 2.59 3.89
CA ARG A 61 -6.33 2.00 3.51
C ARG A 61 -7.21 2.98 2.74
N GLU A 62 -7.37 4.21 3.23
CA GLU A 62 -8.16 5.24 2.54
C GLU A 62 -7.59 5.60 1.15
N ALA A 63 -6.25 5.62 1.02
CA ALA A 63 -5.61 5.84 -0.28
C ALA A 63 -5.88 4.69 -1.26
N LEU A 64 -5.82 3.44 -0.80
CA LEU A 64 -6.17 2.26 -1.59
C LEU A 64 -7.66 2.22 -1.95
N LYS A 65 -8.53 2.60 -1.02
CA LYS A 65 -9.98 2.68 -1.22
C LYS A 65 -10.35 3.65 -2.34
N ALA A 66 -9.70 4.81 -2.38
CA ALA A 66 -9.94 5.81 -3.41
C ALA A 66 -9.61 5.32 -4.84
N VAL A 67 -8.80 4.27 -4.99
CA VAL A 67 -8.54 3.58 -6.27
C VAL A 67 -9.20 2.20 -6.39
N GLY A 68 -10.01 1.78 -5.41
CA GLY A 68 -10.73 0.51 -5.44
C GLY A 68 -9.88 -0.73 -5.13
N LEU A 69 -8.75 -0.56 -4.44
CA LEU A 69 -7.80 -1.64 -4.14
C LEU A 69 -7.75 -2.05 -2.66
N GLU A 70 -8.53 -1.40 -1.78
CA GLU A 70 -8.49 -1.68 -0.34
C GLU A 70 -8.77 -3.16 -0.05
N ASP A 71 -9.89 -3.70 -0.53
CA ASP A 71 -10.31 -5.07 -0.22
C ASP A 71 -9.29 -6.12 -0.68
N CYS A 72 -8.71 -5.92 -1.86
CA CYS A 72 -7.68 -6.81 -2.42
C CYS A 72 -6.43 -6.85 -1.51
N VAL A 73 -6.01 -5.70 -0.97
CA VAL A 73 -4.82 -5.62 -0.12
C VAL A 73 -5.12 -6.12 1.30
N VAL A 74 -6.24 -5.69 1.88
CA VAL A 74 -6.60 -6.01 3.28
C VAL A 74 -6.92 -7.50 3.46
N THR A 75 -7.49 -8.17 2.44
CA THR A 75 -7.76 -9.62 2.50
C THR A 75 -6.48 -10.46 2.65
N ASN A 76 -5.34 -9.95 2.17
CA ASN A 76 -4.05 -10.60 2.31
C ASN A 76 -3.30 -10.18 3.59
N GLY A 77 -3.85 -9.24 4.37
CA GLY A 77 -3.24 -8.71 5.59
C GLY A 77 -3.65 -9.49 6.84
N THR A 78 -2.82 -9.42 7.89
CA THR A 78 -3.15 -9.99 9.21
C THR A 78 -3.54 -8.86 10.16
N PRO A 79 -4.75 -8.88 10.75
CA PRO A 79 -5.18 -7.80 11.63
C PRO A 79 -4.35 -7.77 12.92
N MET A 80 -3.83 -6.59 13.24
CA MET A 80 -3.13 -6.25 14.48
C MET A 80 -3.98 -5.30 15.31
N TYR A 81 -4.56 -5.82 16.40
CA TYR A 81 -5.42 -5.08 17.33
C TYR A 81 -4.63 -4.32 18.42
N GLY A 82 -3.32 -4.51 18.49
CA GLY A 82 -2.48 -3.94 19.52
C GLY A 82 -1.02 -4.33 19.36
N ARG A 83 -0.20 -3.88 20.29
CA ARG A 83 1.18 -4.35 20.45
C ARG A 83 1.25 -5.35 21.61
N MET A 84 2.09 -6.37 21.46
CA MET A 84 2.46 -7.25 22.55
C MET A 84 3.82 -6.80 23.10
N VAL A 85 3.86 -6.43 24.38
CA VAL A 85 5.11 -6.08 25.05
C VAL A 85 5.60 -7.29 25.83
N HIS A 86 6.85 -7.68 25.57
CA HIS A 86 7.54 -8.74 26.30
C HIS A 86 8.52 -8.06 27.26
N ASP A 87 8.42 -8.36 28.56
CA ASP A 87 9.36 -7.84 29.56
C ASP A 87 10.59 -8.76 29.74
N LEU A 88 11.55 -8.31 30.54
CA LEU A 88 12.80 -9.05 30.82
C LEU A 88 12.58 -10.36 31.59
N HIS A 89 11.42 -10.50 32.26
CA HIS A 89 11.06 -11.70 33.01
C HIS A 89 10.23 -12.69 32.15
N GLY A 90 10.01 -12.37 30.87
CA GLY A 90 9.25 -13.20 29.94
C GLY A 90 7.73 -13.00 30.01
N ASN A 91 7.24 -12.05 30.81
CA ASN A 91 5.81 -11.75 30.86
C ASN A 91 5.38 -11.03 29.58
N LYS A 92 4.14 -11.30 29.17
CA LYS A 92 3.53 -10.73 27.96
C LYS A 92 2.37 -9.82 28.34
N LYS A 93 2.43 -8.55 27.91
CA LYS A 93 1.39 -7.55 28.16
C LYS A 93 0.82 -7.02 26.84
N PRO A 94 -0.47 -7.27 26.53
CA PRO A 94 -1.12 -6.66 25.39
C PRO A 94 -1.44 -5.18 25.67
N ILE A 95 -1.18 -4.33 24.68
CA ILE A 95 -1.61 -2.92 24.68
C ILE A 95 -2.40 -2.69 23.39
N TYR A 96 -3.72 -2.65 23.51
CA TYR A 96 -4.63 -2.52 22.37
C TYR A 96 -4.56 -1.12 21.75
N TYR A 97 -4.75 -1.06 20.43
CA TYR A 97 -4.80 0.18 19.69
C TYR A 97 -6.19 0.82 19.82
N GLY A 98 -6.24 2.10 20.21
CA GLY A 98 -7.42 2.94 20.09
C GLY A 98 -8.71 2.35 20.66
N ARG A 99 -9.77 2.32 19.85
CA ARG A 99 -11.10 1.84 20.25
C ARG A 99 -11.23 0.32 20.06
N LYS A 100 -12.24 -0.26 20.71
CA LYS A 100 -12.61 -1.67 20.52
C LYS A 100 -12.77 -1.97 19.02
N ASP A 101 -12.17 -3.08 18.58
CA ASP A 101 -12.16 -3.59 17.19
C ASP A 101 -11.37 -2.76 16.16
N GLN A 102 -10.59 -1.77 16.60
CA GLN A 102 -9.69 -1.05 15.71
C GLN A 102 -8.44 -1.90 15.40
N ALA A 103 -8.25 -2.23 14.13
CA ALA A 103 -7.08 -2.97 13.64
C ALA A 103 -6.22 -2.13 12.68
N SER A 104 -4.91 -2.27 12.83
CA SER A 104 -3.96 -2.05 11.72
C SER A 104 -3.73 -3.37 11.01
N TYR A 105 -3.31 -3.36 9.75
CA TYR A 105 -3.03 -4.59 8.98
C TYR A 105 -1.55 -4.73 8.67
#